data_AF-X1ES00-F1
#
_entry.id   AF-X1ES00-F1
#
_cell.length_a   1.000
_cell.length_b   1.000
_cell.length_c   1.000
_cell.angle_alpha   90.00
_cell.angle_beta   90.00
_cell.angle_gamma   90.00
#
_symmetry.space_group_name_H-M   'P 1'
#
loop_
_entity.id
_entity.type
_entity.pdbx_description
1 polymer ?
#
loop_
_entity_poly.entity_id
_entity_poly.type
_entity_poly.pdbx_seq_one_letter_code
_entity_poly.pdbx_strand_id
1 'polypeptide(L)'
;HPVKELSRVLKLYRAYKHMDEGDLAMEHSDMETALKEYDSALEMFPKNLEMKFWTAVTLANNQMITKALELFKEVFDYDKNWRTLAEKIAEKRFVKCIKRGVRKNLIFIILYAFFNIVID
;
A
#
# COMPACT_ATOMS: atom_id res chain seq x y z
N HIS A 1 -17.52 -8.51 -25.15
CA HIS A 1 -18.71 -7.65 -24.95
C HIS A 1 -18.30 -6.33 -24.30
N PRO A 2 -18.31 -5.19 -25.04
CA PRO A 2 -17.78 -3.91 -24.56
C PRO A 2 -18.40 -3.39 -23.26
N VAL A 3 -19.71 -3.58 -23.07
CA VAL A 3 -20.44 -3.14 -21.86
C VAL A 3 -19.89 -3.81 -20.59
N LYS A 4 -19.58 -5.11 -20.65
CA LYS A 4 -19.03 -5.86 -19.51
C LYS A 4 -17.66 -5.30 -19.10
N GLU A 5 -16.81 -5.00 -20.06
CA GLU A 5 -15.49 -4.41 -19.77
C GLU A 5 -15.60 -2.98 -19.26
N LEU A 6 -16.51 -2.16 -19.80
CA LEU A 6 -16.78 -0.82 -19.27
C LEU A 6 -17.26 -0.86 -17.82
N SER A 7 -18.15 -1.79 -17.46
CA SER A 7 -18.58 -1.98 -16.07
C SER A 7 -17.42 -2.38 -15.17
N ARG A 8 -16.52 -3.25 -15.64
CA ARG A 8 -15.32 -3.67 -14.89
C ARG A 8 -14.38 -2.49 -14.63
N VAL A 9 -14.10 -1.68 -15.65
CA VAL A 9 -13.23 -0.50 -15.53
C VAL A 9 -13.87 0.57 -14.66
N LEU A 10 -15.18 0.82 -14.77
CA LEU A 10 -15.88 1.77 -13.89
C LEU A 10 -15.84 1.33 -12.42
N LYS A 11 -16.00 0.03 -12.14
CA LYS A 11 -15.83 -0.51 -10.79
C LYS A 11 -14.41 -0.27 -10.29
N LEU A 12 -13.40 -0.53 -11.12
CA LEU A 12 -11.99 -0.32 -10.78
C LEU A 12 -11.70 1.15 -10.45
N TYR A 13 -12.18 2.07 -11.28
CA TYR A 13 -12.05 3.51 -11.05
C TYR A 13 -12.65 3.94 -9.71
N ARG A 14 -13.84 3.44 -9.36
CA ARG A 14 -14.49 3.74 -8.07
C ARG A 14 -13.70 3.22 -6.87
N ALA A 15 -13.08 2.05 -6.99
CA ALA A 15 -12.23 1.51 -5.93
C ALA A 15 -10.97 2.36 -5.73
N TYR A 16 -10.32 2.84 -6.81
CA TYR A 16 -9.23 3.81 -6.66
C TYR A 16 -9.69 5.13 -6.08
N LYS A 17 -10.91 5.60 -6.40
CA LYS A 17 -11.46 6.79 -5.75
C LYS A 17 -11.54 6.62 -4.23
N HIS A 18 -11.99 5.48 -3.75
CA HIS A 18 -11.97 5.18 -2.31
C HIS A 18 -10.54 5.21 -1.74
N MET A 19 -9.53 4.68 -2.45
CA MET A 19 -8.14 4.80 -1.99
C MET A 19 -7.66 6.26 -1.91
N ASP A 20 -7.99 7.08 -2.89
CA ASP A 20 -7.61 8.50 -2.91
C ASP A 20 -8.27 9.27 -1.74
N GLU A 21 -9.54 9.01 -1.44
CA GLU A 21 -10.23 9.59 -0.29
C GLU A 21 -9.63 9.08 1.04
N GLY A 22 -9.20 7.82 1.07
CA GLY A 22 -8.46 7.24 2.19
C GLY A 22 -7.13 7.95 2.44
N ASP A 23 -6.34 8.19 1.39
CA ASP A 23 -5.07 8.95 1.48
C ASP A 23 -5.34 10.39 1.97
N LEU A 24 -6.38 11.05 1.46
CA LEU A 24 -6.78 12.40 1.90
C LEU A 24 -7.17 12.45 3.38
N ALA A 25 -7.92 11.45 3.86
CA ALA A 25 -8.28 11.34 5.27
C ALA A 25 -7.04 11.13 6.16
N MET A 26 -6.06 10.34 5.70
CA MET A 26 -4.78 10.18 6.41
C MET A 26 -4.00 11.50 6.51
N GLU A 27 -3.99 12.31 5.44
CA GLU A 27 -3.37 13.65 5.47
C GLU A 27 -4.02 14.57 6.51
N HIS A 28 -5.34 14.43 6.71
CA HIS A 28 -6.08 15.15 7.75
C HIS A 28 -6.05 14.48 9.14
N SER A 29 -5.28 13.41 9.32
CA SER A 29 -5.22 12.61 10.56
C SER A 29 -6.56 12.00 10.98
N ASP A 30 -7.50 11.85 10.05
CA ASP A 30 -8.78 11.15 10.24
C ASP A 30 -8.61 9.67 9.92
N MET A 31 -8.09 8.94 10.91
CA MET A 31 -7.74 7.52 10.77
C MET A 31 -8.97 6.63 10.60
N GLU A 32 -10.10 7.01 11.17
CA GLU A 32 -11.34 6.24 11.10
C GLU A 32 -11.90 6.26 9.67
N THR A 33 -12.03 7.46 9.10
CA THR A 33 -12.47 7.63 7.72
C THR A 33 -11.50 6.95 6.76
N ALA A 34 -10.19 7.13 6.95
CA ALA A 34 -9.19 6.52 6.08
C ALA A 34 -9.33 4.99 5.99
N LEU A 35 -9.45 4.33 7.14
CA LEU A 35 -9.60 2.86 7.18
C LEU A 35 -10.88 2.39 6.49
N LYS A 36 -11.99 3.10 6.71
CA LYS A 36 -13.26 2.79 6.07
C LYS A 36 -13.19 2.90 4.54
N GLU A 37 -12.51 3.91 4.05
CA GLU A 37 -12.32 4.12 2.61
C GLU A 37 -11.41 3.03 2.01
N TYR A 38 -10.30 2.67 2.67
CA TYR A 38 -9.48 1.54 2.22
C TYR A 38 -10.24 0.21 2.23
N ASP A 39 -10.99 -0.07 3.30
CA ASP A 39 -11.80 -1.30 3.39
C ASP A 39 -12.82 -1.35 2.25
N SER A 40 -13.47 -0.23 1.92
CA SER A 40 -14.39 -0.13 0.78
C SER A 40 -13.71 -0.46 -0.55
N ALA A 41 -12.49 0.05 -0.79
CA ALA A 41 -11.71 -0.28 -1.98
C ALA A 41 -11.35 -1.78 -2.04
N LEU A 42 -10.90 -2.34 -0.92
CA LEU A 42 -10.48 -3.74 -0.80
C LEU A 42 -11.66 -4.71 -0.92
N GLU A 43 -12.85 -4.37 -0.41
CA GLU A 43 -14.07 -5.15 -0.61
C GLU A 43 -14.52 -5.16 -2.07
N MET A 44 -14.32 -4.06 -2.80
CA MET A 44 -14.62 -4.00 -4.23
C MET A 44 -13.70 -4.91 -5.04
N PHE A 45 -12.43 -5.04 -4.65
CA PHE A 45 -11.42 -5.87 -5.31
C PHE A 45 -10.54 -6.66 -4.32
N PRO A 46 -11.09 -7.70 -3.66
CA PRO A 46 -10.41 -8.38 -2.55
C PRO A 46 -9.18 -9.19 -2.97
N LYS A 47 -9.02 -9.44 -4.27
CA LYS A 47 -7.86 -10.14 -4.84
C LYS A 47 -6.86 -9.21 -5.52
N ASN A 48 -7.10 -7.89 -5.50
CA ASN A 48 -6.18 -6.94 -6.11
C ASN A 48 -5.00 -6.67 -5.19
N LEU A 49 -3.88 -7.32 -5.49
CA LEU A 49 -2.63 -7.21 -4.73
C LEU A 49 -2.07 -5.79 -4.74
N GLU A 50 -2.26 -5.05 -5.83
CA GLU A 50 -1.76 -3.68 -5.95
C GLU A 50 -2.45 -2.75 -4.94
N MET A 51 -3.77 -2.86 -4.81
CA MET A 51 -4.53 -2.06 -3.86
C MET A 51 -4.10 -2.37 -2.42
N LYS A 52 -3.97 -3.65 -2.08
CA LYS A 52 -3.46 -4.09 -0.76
C LYS A 52 -2.05 -3.58 -0.50
N PHE A 53 -1.17 -3.66 -1.50
CA PHE A 53 0.20 -3.22 -1.39
C PHE A 53 0.30 -1.71 -1.13
N TRP A 54 -0.43 -0.89 -1.88
CA TRP A 54 -0.41 0.56 -1.69
C TRP A 54 -1.06 0.99 -0.37
N THR A 55 -2.18 0.37 0.02
CA THR A 55 -2.78 0.59 1.35
C THR A 55 -1.77 0.24 2.45
N ALA A 56 -1.07 -0.89 2.35
CA ALA A 56 -0.03 -1.26 3.30
C ALA A 56 1.08 -0.20 3.38
N VAL A 57 1.55 0.32 2.23
CA VAL A 57 2.55 1.41 2.19
C VAL A 57 2.04 2.66 2.89
N THR A 58 0.80 3.10 2.62
CA THR A 58 0.23 4.29 3.28
C THR A 58 0.09 4.10 4.79
N LEU A 59 -0.46 2.97 5.23
CA LEU A 59 -0.59 2.63 6.65
C LEU A 59 0.77 2.66 7.34
N ALA A 60 1.78 2.08 6.70
CA ALA A 60 3.12 2.02 7.26
C ALA A 60 3.71 3.44 7.43
N ASN A 61 3.56 4.31 6.42
CA ASN A 61 4.00 5.72 6.48
C ASN A 61 3.41 6.50 7.65
N ASN A 62 2.19 6.15 8.01
CA ASN A 62 1.44 6.77 9.09
C ASN A 62 1.55 5.99 10.41
N GLN A 63 2.63 5.21 10.57
CA GLN A 63 2.98 4.50 11.80
C GLN A 63 1.97 3.40 12.22
N MET A 64 1.06 3.00 11.33
CA MET A 64 0.15 1.88 11.54
C MET A 64 0.81 0.56 11.14
N ILE A 65 1.92 0.25 11.81
CA ILE A 65 2.82 -0.84 11.39
C ILE A 65 2.13 -2.19 11.40
N THR A 66 1.41 -2.57 12.46
CA THR A 66 0.79 -3.91 12.59
C THR A 66 -0.14 -4.23 11.41
N LYS A 67 -1.07 -3.32 11.08
CA LYS A 67 -1.99 -3.50 9.95
C LYS A 67 -1.28 -3.52 8.59
N ALA A 68 -0.24 -2.69 8.45
CA ALA A 68 0.56 -2.70 7.23
C ALA A 68 1.28 -4.06 7.03
N LEU A 69 1.83 -4.64 8.09
CA LEU A 69 2.51 -5.94 8.03
C LEU A 69 1.55 -7.07 7.64
N GLU A 70 0.31 -7.07 8.14
CA GLU A 70 -0.71 -8.05 7.78
C GLU A 70 -1.01 -8.02 6.26
N LEU A 71 -1.20 -6.83 5.71
CA LEU A 71 -1.44 -6.66 4.27
C LEU A 71 -0.20 -7.02 3.43
N PHE A 72 1.00 -6.62 3.85
CA PHE A 72 2.23 -7.00 3.16
C PHE A 72 2.43 -8.51 3.16
N LYS A 73 2.17 -9.17 4.28
CA LYS A 73 2.25 -10.63 4.39
C LYS A 73 1.31 -11.28 3.38
N GLU A 74 0.05 -10.85 3.32
CA GLU A 74 -0.91 -11.40 2.35
C GLU A 74 -0.43 -11.21 0.90
N VAL A 75 0.05 -10.02 0.55
CA VAL A 75 0.53 -9.71 -0.80
C VAL A 75 1.75 -10.56 -1.17
N PHE A 76 2.72 -10.70 -0.27
CA PHE A 76 3.97 -11.42 -0.52
C PHE A 76 3.79 -12.93 -0.51
N ASP A 77 2.87 -13.45 0.31
CA ASP A 77 2.50 -14.87 0.33
C ASP A 77 1.79 -15.25 -0.98
N TYR A 78 0.97 -14.35 -1.53
CA TYR A 78 0.26 -14.59 -2.80
C TYR A 78 1.20 -14.52 -4.01
N ASP A 79 2.03 -13.48 -4.12
CA ASP A 79 2.98 -13.33 -5.22
C ASP A 79 4.29 -12.66 -4.78
N LYS A 80 5.36 -13.47 -4.78
CA LYS A 80 6.72 -13.08 -4.39
C LYS A 80 7.31 -11.97 -5.26
N ASN A 81 6.80 -11.73 -6.47
CA ASN A 81 7.25 -10.62 -7.30
C ASN A 81 6.97 -9.25 -6.66
N TRP A 82 5.91 -9.13 -5.86
CA TRP A 82 5.62 -7.90 -5.11
C TRP A 82 6.67 -7.62 -4.04
N ARG A 83 7.24 -8.66 -3.44
CA ARG A 83 8.38 -8.53 -2.53
C ARG A 83 9.60 -8.00 -3.27
N THR A 84 9.96 -8.60 -4.41
CA THR A 84 11.07 -8.10 -5.24
C THR A 84 10.85 -6.68 -5.72
N LEU A 85 9.61 -6.30 -6.05
CA LEU A 85 9.25 -4.94 -6.41
C LEU A 85 9.47 -3.99 -5.24
N ALA A 86 8.99 -4.34 -4.04
CA ALA A 86 9.15 -3.54 -2.83
C ALA A 86 10.64 -3.32 -2.51
N GLU A 87 11.46 -4.36 -2.60
CA GLU A 87 12.92 -4.31 -2.43
C GLU A 87 13.56 -3.31 -3.40
N LYS A 88 13.25 -3.42 -4.70
CA LYS A 88 13.78 -2.52 -5.73
C LYS A 88 13.35 -1.06 -5.54
N ILE A 89 12.10 -0.83 -5.12
CA ILE A 89 11.59 0.51 -4.83
C ILE A 89 12.34 1.10 -3.63
N ALA A 90 12.52 0.32 -2.57
CA ALA A 90 13.24 0.73 -1.36
C ALA A 90 14.69 1.06 -1.68
N GLU A 91 15.39 0.22 -2.42
CA GLU A 91 16.78 0.43 -2.84
C GLU A 91 16.92 1.74 -3.65
N LYS A 92 16.10 1.93 -4.69
CA LYS A 92 16.14 3.16 -5.51
C LYS A 92 15.85 4.41 -4.68
N ARG A 93 14.88 4.35 -3.76
CA ARG A 93 14.55 5.47 -2.86
C ARG A 93 15.68 5.73 -1.87
N PHE A 94 16.30 4.69 -1.31
CA PHE A 94 17.44 4.79 -0.41
C PHE A 94 18.63 5.47 -1.08
N VAL A 95 19.01 5.01 -2.28
CA VAL A 95 20.08 5.64 -3.09
C VAL A 95 19.76 7.10 -3.39
N LYS A 96 18.51 7.42 -3.71
CA LYS A 96 18.08 8.82 -3.93
C LYS A 96 18.14 9.67 -2.67
N CYS A 97 17.77 9.13 -1.51
CA CYS A 97 17.82 9.84 -0.22
C CYS A 97 19.25 10.11 0.26
N ILE A 98 20.18 9.15 0.10
CA ILE A 98 21.61 9.36 0.36
C ILE A 98 22.12 10.55 -0.47
N LYS A 99 21.80 10.58 -1.77
CA LYS A 99 22.23 11.66 -2.67
C LYS A 99 21.63 13.03 -2.33
N ARG A 100 20.49 13.08 -1.64
CA ARG A 100 19.74 14.32 -1.34
C ARG A 100 19.86 14.78 0.11
N GLY A 101 20.49 14.02 1.00
CA GLY A 101 20.60 14.36 2.43
C GLY A 101 19.27 14.40 3.19
N VAL A 102 18.19 13.86 2.63
CA VAL A 102 16.84 13.91 3.21
C VAL A 102 16.61 12.67 4.08
N ARG A 103 16.50 12.86 5.40
CA ARG A 103 15.90 11.88 6.32
C ARG A 103 14.39 12.05 6.30
N LYS A 104 13.62 10.95 6.08
CA LYS A 104 12.37 10.65 6.82
C LYS A 104 11.65 9.36 6.38
N ASN A 105 11.33 8.56 7.39
CA ASN A 105 10.25 7.58 7.60
C ASN A 105 9.99 6.47 6.58
N LEU A 106 9.66 6.77 5.32
CA LEU A 106 9.17 5.77 4.34
C LEU A 106 10.22 4.68 4.00
N ILE A 107 11.50 5.05 3.97
CA ILE A 107 12.62 4.12 3.79
C ILE A 107 12.78 3.21 4.99
N PHE A 108 12.69 3.77 6.20
CA PHE A 108 12.90 3.02 7.43
C PHE A 108 11.75 2.04 7.66
N ILE A 109 10.52 2.40 7.30
CA ILE A 109 9.35 1.57 7.50
C ILE A 109 9.28 0.41 6.50
N ILE A 110 9.59 0.62 5.22
CA ILE A 110 9.67 -0.49 4.26
C ILE A 110 10.85 -1.42 4.62
N LEU A 111 12.00 -0.88 5.05
CA LEU A 111 13.12 -1.68 5.55
C LEU A 111 12.81 -2.39 6.88
N TYR A 112 12.00 -1.79 7.76
CA TYR A 112 11.62 -2.37 9.06
C TYR A 112 10.53 -3.45 8.91
N ALA A 113 9.57 -3.25 8.02
CA ALA A 113 8.62 -4.29 7.61
C ALA A 113 9.36 -5.46 6.95
N PHE A 114 10.37 -5.17 6.14
CA PHE A 114 11.27 -6.17 5.58
C PHE A 114 12.05 -6.92 6.67
N PHE A 115 12.66 -6.24 7.63
CA PHE A 115 13.43 -6.89 8.71
C PHE A 115 12.57 -7.74 9.65
N ASN A 116 11.33 -7.34 9.95
CA ASN A 116 10.47 -8.08 10.90
C ASN A 116 9.62 -9.19 10.25
N ILE A 117 9.37 -9.15 8.93
CA ILE A 117 8.67 -10.25 8.23
C ILE A 117 9.66 -11.33 7.75
N VAL A 118 10.95 -11.02 7.64
CA VAL A 118 11.96 -11.90 7.01
C VAL A 118 12.86 -12.64 8.03
N ILE A 119 12.78 -12.33 9.33
CA ILE A 119 13.62 -12.98 10.36
C ILE A 119 12.92 -14.09 11.15
N ASP A 120 11.64 -14.38 10.89
CA ASP A 120 10.97 -15.61 11.39
C ASP A 120 10.52 -16.52 10.24
#